data_AF-A0A8W8M2U8-F1
#
_entry.id   AF-A0A8W8M2U8-F1
#
_cell.length_a   1.000
_cell.length_b   1.000
_cell.length_c   1.000
_cell.angle_alpha   90.00
_cell.angle_beta   90.00
_cell.angle_gamma   90.00
#
_symmetry.space_group_name_H-M   'P 1'
#
loop_
_entity.id
_entity.type
_entity.pdbx_description
1 polymer ?
#
loop_
_entity_poly.entity_id
_entity_poly.type
_entity_poly.pdbx_seq_one_letter_code
_entity_poly.pdbx_strand_id
1 'polypeptide(L)' 'MGKPRGLKTARKCVNHRRDQKWHDNDYKKAHLPSRWVKPFQGSSHAKGIVLEKVGVEAKQPNSAI' A
#
# COMPACT_ATOMS: atom_id res chain seq x y z
N MET A 1 -21.63 17.16 -12.61
CA MET A 1 -22.34 17.07 -11.30
C MET A 1 -21.30 17.10 -10.18
N GLY A 2 -21.34 18.11 -9.29
CA GLY A 2 -20.33 18.32 -8.24
C GLY A 2 -20.76 17.87 -6.83
N LYS A 3 -19.92 18.13 -5.82
CA LYS A 3 -20.23 17.87 -4.40
C LYS A 3 -21.39 18.77 -3.92
N PRO A 4 -22.25 18.30 -3.01
CA PRO A 4 -23.38 19.08 -2.49
C PRO A 4 -22.89 20.21 -1.57
N ARG A 5 -23.41 21.44 -1.75
CA ARG A 5 -22.95 22.66 -1.05
C ARG A 5 -23.92 23.22 0.01
N GLY A 6 -25.02 22.53 0.30
CA GLY A 6 -26.03 23.00 1.27
C GLY A 6 -25.58 22.87 2.73
N LEU A 7 -26.15 23.70 3.62
CA LEU A 7 -25.81 23.74 5.06
C LEU A 7 -25.96 22.38 5.78
N LYS A 8 -26.91 21.53 5.36
CA LYS A 8 -27.22 20.23 5.99
C LYS A 8 -26.62 19.01 5.25
N THR A 9 -25.57 19.18 4.45
CA THR A 9 -25.01 18.09 3.59
C THR A 9 -23.78 17.41 4.16
N ALA A 10 -23.35 17.75 5.38
CA ALA A 10 -22.11 17.28 6.00
C ALA A 10 -21.94 15.75 5.97
N ARG A 11 -22.99 14.99 6.33
CA ARG A 11 -22.97 13.52 6.34
C ARG A 11 -22.60 12.94 4.97
N LYS A 12 -23.21 13.47 3.90
CA LYS A 12 -22.95 13.03 2.52
C LYS A 12 -21.51 13.33 2.12
N CYS A 13 -21.00 14.51 2.47
CA CYS A 13 -19.61 14.89 2.18
C CYS A 13 -18.59 13.99 2.91
N VAL A 14 -18.83 13.65 4.17
CA VAL A 14 -17.97 12.77 4.96
C VAL A 14 -17.97 11.35 4.40
N ASN A 15 -19.14 10.77 4.13
CA ASN A 15 -19.24 9.41 3.58
C ASN A 15 -18.57 9.34 2.21
N HIS A 16 -18.85 10.29 1.34
CA HIS A 16 -18.19 10.35 0.03
C HIS A 16 -16.67 10.44 0.15
N ARG A 17 -16.13 11.23 1.10
CA ARG A 17 -14.68 11.26 1.33
C ARG A 17 -14.15 9.91 1.82
N ARG A 18 -14.87 9.23 2.71
CA ARG A 18 -14.46 7.91 3.24
C ARG A 18 -14.36 6.88 2.12
N ASP A 19 -15.34 6.85 1.23
CA ASP A 19 -15.35 5.95 0.08
C ASP A 19 -14.22 6.29 -0.88
N GLN A 20 -14.02 7.57 -1.18
CA GLN A 20 -12.95 8.01 -2.07
C GLN A 20 -11.55 7.76 -1.50
N LYS A 21 -11.38 7.81 -0.18
CA LYS A 21 -10.10 7.53 0.48
C LYS A 21 -9.65 6.10 0.22
N TRP A 22 -10.58 5.17 0.02
CA TRP A 22 -10.24 3.82 -0.39
C TRP A 22 -9.67 3.74 -1.80
N HIS A 23 -9.72 4.75 -2.66
CA HIS A 23 -9.02 4.69 -3.96
C HIS A 23 -7.54 5.08 -3.87
N ASP A 24 -7.11 5.66 -2.75
CA ASP A 24 -5.71 5.95 -2.47
C ASP A 24 -4.95 4.68 -2.08
N ASN A 25 -3.88 4.39 -2.83
CA ASN A 25 -3.05 3.20 -2.65
C ASN A 25 -2.37 3.16 -1.27
N ASP A 26 -1.91 4.31 -0.78
CA ASP A 26 -1.22 4.35 0.52
C ASP A 26 -2.21 4.16 1.67
N TYR A 27 -3.41 4.75 1.54
CA TYR A 27 -4.48 4.51 2.50
C TYR A 27 -4.92 3.04 2.51
N LYS A 28 -5.13 2.43 1.33
CA LYS A 28 -5.42 0.99 1.22
C LYS A 28 -4.33 0.15 1.89
N LYS A 29 -3.06 0.41 1.58
CA LYS A 29 -1.91 -0.36 2.09
C LYS A 29 -1.77 -0.28 3.61
N ALA A 30 -2.15 0.84 4.21
CA ALA A 30 -2.09 1.02 5.66
C ALA A 30 -3.25 0.34 6.41
N HIS A 31 -4.44 0.25 5.80
CA HIS A 31 -5.68 -0.21 6.47
C HIS A 31 -6.12 -1.62 6.07
N LEU A 32 -5.55 -2.20 5.00
CA LEU A 32 -5.81 -3.58 4.61
C LEU A 32 -4.88 -4.57 5.35
N PRO A 33 -5.28 -5.86 5.46
CA PRO A 33 -4.46 -6.92 6.06
C PRO A 33 -3.11 -7.13 5.37
N SER A 34 -2.91 -6.59 4.16
CA SER A 34 -1.65 -6.63 3.41
C SER A 34 -0.46 -6.04 4.17
N ARG A 35 -0.70 -5.24 5.22
CA ARG A 35 0.35 -4.81 6.15
C ARG A 35 1.00 -5.99 6.89
N TRP A 36 0.23 -6.99 7.28
CA TRP A 36 0.67 -8.13 8.11
C TRP A 36 1.25 -9.29 7.30
N VAL A 37 0.96 -9.34 6.00
CA VAL A 37 1.50 -10.35 5.07
C VAL A 37 2.96 -10.08 4.71
N LYS A 38 3.48 -8.88 5.00
CA LYS A 38 4.87 -8.52 4.68
C LYS A 38 5.83 -9.35 5.54
N PRO A 39 6.97 -9.81 4.99
CA PRO A 39 7.92 -10.64 5.72
C PRO A 39 8.47 -9.97 6.98
N PHE A 40 8.56 -8.64 7.01
CA PHE A 40 9.05 -7.88 8.18
C PHE A 40 7.91 -7.34 9.07
N GLN A 41 6.64 -7.61 8.73
CA GLN A 41 5.45 -7.17 9.48
C GLN A 41 5.40 -5.67 9.84
N GLY A 42 6.15 -4.82 9.13
CA GLY A 42 6.22 -3.38 9.38
C GLY A 42 7.46 -2.91 10.15
N SER A 43 8.39 -3.81 10.51
CA SER A 43 9.72 -3.44 11.03
C SER A 43 10.63 -2.90 9.93
N SER A 44 11.60 -2.07 10.31
CA SER A 44 12.65 -1.59 9.41
C SER A 44 13.65 -2.69 9.03
N HIS A 45 13.94 -3.59 9.96
CA HIS A 45 14.92 -4.67 9.79
C HIS A 45 14.46 -5.97 10.45
N ALA A 46 15.02 -7.09 10.01
CA ALA A 46 14.87 -8.40 10.62
C ALA A 46 16.20 -9.16 10.59
N LYS A 47 16.38 -10.10 11.52
CA LYS A 47 17.53 -11.02 11.52
C LYS A 47 17.10 -12.35 10.88
N GLY A 48 18.00 -12.99 10.13
CA GLY A 48 17.74 -14.27 9.47
C GLY A 48 18.98 -15.17 9.44
N ILE A 49 18.79 -16.41 9.01
CA ILE A 49 19.84 -17.41 8.82
C ILE A 49 19.99 -17.65 7.31
N VAL A 50 21.23 -17.78 6.84
CA VAL A 50 21.51 -18.04 5.43
C VAL A 50 21.22 -19.50 5.11
N LEU A 51 20.42 -19.74 4.06
CA LEU A 51 20.17 -21.09 3.54
C LEU A 51 21.11 -21.41 2.38
N GLU A 52 21.19 -20.53 1.38
CA GLU A 52 22.00 -20.72 0.18
C GLU A 52 22.42 -19.37 -0.43
N LYS A 53 23.38 -19.41 -1.36
CA LYS A 53 23.78 -18.24 -2.17
C LYS A 53 23.17 -18.37 -3.56
N VAL A 54 22.36 -17.39 -3.97
CA VAL A 54 21.66 -17.37 -5.27
C VAL A 54 22.22 -16.25 -6.14
N GLY A 55 22.63 -16.56 -7.38
CA GLY A 55 22.94 -15.56 -8.41
C GLY A 55 21.68 -15.21 -9.18
N VAL A 56 21.29 -13.94 -9.21
CA VAL A 56 20.05 -13.48 -9.86
C VAL A 56 20.43 -12.64 -11.07
N GLU A 57 20.09 -13.13 -12.25
CA GLU A 57 20.37 -12.44 -13.51
C GLU A 57 19.81 -11.02 -13.53
N ALA A 58 20.58 -10.11 -14.11
CA ALA A 58 20.18 -8.72 -14.31
C ALA A 58 18.95 -8.63 -15.22
N LYS A 59 18.08 -7.63 -14.94
CA LYS A 59 16.96 -7.32 -15.84
C LYS A 59 17.50 -6.73 -17.14
N GLN A 60 16.88 -7.14 -18.25
CA GLN A 60 17.14 -6.59 -19.57
C GLN A 60 17.07 -5.04 -19.55
N PRO A 61 17.95 -4.33 -20.28
CA PRO A 61 18.85 -4.80 -21.34
C PRO A 61 20.27 -5.19 -20.87
N ASN A 62 20.51 -5.28 -19.56
CA ASN A 62 21.86 -5.54 -19.03
C ASN A 62 22.16 -7.05 -18.95
N SER A 63 23.44 -7.43 -19.13
CA SER A 63 23.92 -8.81 -19.04
C SER A 63 24.91 -8.98 -17.88
N ALA A 64 24.45 -9.53 -16.76
CA ALA A 64 25.25 -9.89 -15.58
C ALA A 64 24.48 -10.89 -14.69
N ILE A 65 25.21 -11.63 -13.85
CA ILE A 65 24.69 -12.50 -12.77
C ILE A 65 25.08 -11.91 -11.42
#